data_AF-K1RD86-F1
#
_entry.id   AF-K1RD86-F1
#
_cell.length_a   1.000
_cell.length_b   1.000
_cell.length_c   1.000
_cell.angle_alpha   90.00
_cell.angle_beta   90.00
_cell.angle_gamma   90.00
#
_symmetry.space_group_name_H-M   'P 1'
#
loop_
_entity.id
_entity.type
_entity.pdbx_description
1 polymer ?
#
loop_
_entity_poly.entity_id
_entity_poly.type
_entity_poly.pdbx_seq_one_letter_code
_entity_poly.pdbx_strand_id
1 'polypeptide(L)' 'KPVNPNLHVGICGEHGGDPSSVEFCHKIGLDYVSCSPFRVPIARLAAAQAAIAESGK' A
#
# COMPACT_ATOMS: atom_id res chain seq x y z
N LYS A 1 9.68 24.02 13.07
CA LYS A 1 10.29 22.69 12.84
C LYS A 1 10.16 22.40 11.35
N PRO A 2 11.23 22.04 10.62
CA PRO A 2 11.12 21.73 9.19
C PRO A 2 10.32 20.44 8.96
N VAL A 3 9.75 20.31 7.77
CA VAL A 3 9.09 19.06 7.33
C VAL A 3 10.14 17.95 7.16
N ASN A 4 9.77 16.69 7.47
CA ASN A 4 10.65 15.55 7.24
C ASN A 4 10.31 14.90 5.88
N PRO A 5 11.16 15.04 4.83
CA PRO A 5 10.92 14.40 3.54
C PRO A 5 11.07 12.87 3.55
N ASN A 6 11.74 12.32 4.57
CA ASN A 6 12.00 10.88 4.71
C ASN A 6 11.09 10.24 5.75
N LEU A 7 9.88 10.78 5.94
CA LEU A 7 8.92 10.21 6.87
C LEU A 7 8.36 8.92 6.27
N HIS A 8 8.53 7.79 6.96
CA HIS A 8 7.86 6.55 6.59
C HIS A 8 6.38 6.61 6.95
N VAL A 9 5.52 6.32 5.99
CA VAL A 9 4.07 6.44 6.09
C VAL A 9 3.41 5.15 5.60
N GLY A 10 2.43 4.67 6.36
CA GLY A 10 1.61 3.55 5.95
C GLY A 10 0.17 3.67 6.44
N ILE A 11 -0.65 2.71 6.05
CA ILE A 11 -2.07 2.63 6.41
C ILE A 11 -2.37 1.37 7.20
N CYS A 12 -3.28 1.47 8.17
CA CYS A 12 -3.82 0.32 8.89
C CYS A 12 -5.36 0.30 8.83
N GLY A 13 -5.93 -0.86 9.14
CA GLY A 13 -7.37 -1.06 9.19
C GLY A 13 -7.88 -1.89 8.01
N GLU A 14 -9.18 -1.81 7.74
CA GLU A 14 -9.85 -2.63 6.74
C GLU A 14 -9.31 -2.37 5.31
N HIS A 15 -9.11 -1.10 4.99
CA HIS A 15 -8.58 -0.63 3.71
C HIS A 15 -7.17 -1.18 3.42
N GLY A 16 -6.38 -1.50 4.44
CA GLY A 16 -5.05 -2.09 4.25
C GLY A 16 -5.08 -3.50 3.63
N GLY A 17 -6.25 -4.14 3.58
CA GLY A 17 -6.45 -5.44 2.92
C GLY A 17 -7.47 -5.43 1.79
N ASP A 18 -7.98 -4.25 1.39
CA ASP A 18 -8.84 -4.07 0.23
C ASP A 18 -7.97 -3.81 -1.02
N PRO A 19 -8.07 -4.62 -2.10
CA PRO A 19 -7.18 -4.48 -3.26
C PRO A 19 -7.17 -3.10 -3.91
N SER A 20 -8.35 -2.46 -4.05
CA SER A 20 -8.46 -1.14 -4.68
C SER A 20 -7.81 -0.04 -3.82
N SER A 21 -7.95 -0.17 -2.50
CA SER A 21 -7.31 0.72 -1.53
C SER A 21 -5.79 0.52 -1.51
N VAL A 22 -5.29 -0.72 -1.59
CA VAL A 22 -3.85 -1.03 -1.67
C VAL A 22 -3.24 -0.44 -2.95
N GLU A 23 -3.93 -0.57 -4.08
CA GLU A 23 -3.50 0.05 -5.35
C GLU A 23 -3.44 1.58 -5.25
N PHE A 24 -4.44 2.21 -4.62
CA PHE A 24 -4.42 3.64 -4.35
C PHE A 24 -3.23 4.03 -3.47
N CYS A 25 -2.98 3.29 -2.38
CA CYS A 25 -1.86 3.53 -1.47
C CYS A 25 -0.50 3.45 -2.19
N HIS A 26 -0.33 2.47 -3.09
CA HIS A 26 0.85 2.38 -3.95
C HIS A 26 1.03 3.64 -4.79
N LYS A 27 -0.03 4.07 -5.49
CA LYS A 27 0.00 5.25 -6.38
C LYS A 27 0.35 6.56 -5.68
N ILE A 28 -0.05 6.72 -4.42
CA ILE A 28 0.26 7.94 -3.64
C ILE A 28 1.59 7.84 -2.89
N GLY A 29 2.32 6.73 -3.03
CA GLY A 29 3.66 6.55 -2.48
C GLY A 29 3.72 6.20 -0.99
N LEU A 30 2.73 5.46 -0.45
CA LEU A 30 2.86 4.89 0.90
C LEU A 30 3.95 3.80 0.93
N ASP A 31 4.68 3.72 2.03
CA ASP A 31 5.73 2.72 2.24
C ASP A 31 5.16 1.32 2.55
N TYR A 32 4.01 1.25 3.24
CA TYR A 32 3.42 -0.03 3.65
C TYR A 32 1.91 0.00 3.89
N VAL A 33 1.31 -1.19 3.88
CA VAL A 33 -0.07 -1.46 4.31
C VAL A 33 -0.09 -2.47 5.45
N SER A 34 -1.03 -2.34 6.38
CA SER A 34 -1.23 -3.23 7.52
C SER A 34 -2.68 -3.70 7.60
N CYS A 35 -2.89 -5.02 7.55
CA CYS A 35 -4.21 -5.65 7.56
C CYS A 35 -4.26 -6.86 8.50
N SER A 36 -5.47 -7.36 8.77
CA SER A 36 -5.67 -8.60 9.54
C SER A 36 -4.87 -9.78 8.95
N PRO A 37 -4.40 -10.76 9.75
CA PRO A 37 -3.54 -11.86 9.29
C PRO A 37 -4.07 -12.59 8.05
N PHE A 38 -5.37 -12.89 8.02
CA PHE A 38 -6.01 -13.60 6.89
C PHE A 38 -6.06 -12.79 5.59
N ARG A 39 -5.89 -11.46 5.66
CA ARG A 39 -5.85 -10.57 4.49
C ARG A 39 -4.43 -10.26 4.01
N VAL A 40 -3.40 -10.69 4.75
CA VAL A 40 -2.00 -10.49 4.33
C VAL A 40 -1.73 -11.06 2.93
N PRO A 41 -2.20 -12.28 2.55
CA PRO A 41 -2.01 -12.76 1.19
C PRO A 41 -2.68 -11.89 0.12
N ILE A 42 -3.86 -11.36 0.41
CA ILE A 42 -4.61 -10.46 -0.49
C ILE A 42 -3.86 -9.14 -0.67
N ALA A 43 -3.44 -8.50 0.43
CA ALA A 43 -2.68 -7.26 0.39
C ALA A 43 -1.36 -7.42 -0.38
N ARG A 44 -0.65 -8.54 -0.20
CA ARG A 44 0.59 -8.84 -0.94
C ARG A 44 0.35 -8.99 -2.44
N LEU A 45 -0.68 -9.72 -2.84
CA LEU A 45 -1.03 -9.90 -4.25
C LEU A 45 -1.44 -8.57 -4.89
N ALA A 46 -2.29 -7.79 -4.21
CA ALA A 46 -2.73 -6.48 -4.70
C ALA A 46 -1.56 -5.49 -4.85
N ALA A 47 -0.63 -5.45 -3.88
CA ALA A 47 0.57 -4.62 -3.97
C ALA A 47 1.46 -5.03 -5.17
N ALA A 48 1.65 -6.33 -5.41
CA ALA A 48 2.40 -6.81 -6.56
C ALA A 48 1.72 -6.45 -7.89
N GLN A 49 0.39 -6.59 -7.97
CA GLN A 49 -0.39 -6.18 -9.15
C GLN A 49 -0.26 -4.68 -9.42
N ALA A 50 -0.34 -3.84 -8.38
CA ALA A 50 -0.18 -2.39 -8.50
C ALA A 50 1.21 -2.02 -9.02
N ALA A 51 2.27 -2.63 -8.48
CA ALA A 51 3.64 -2.40 -8.92
C ALA A 51 3.87 -2.84 -10.38
N ILE A 52 3.33 -3.98 -10.79
CA ILE A 52 3.41 -4.45 -12.19
C ILE A 52 2.67 -3.48 -13.12
N ALA A 53 1.46 -3.07 -12.75
CA ALA A 53 0.64 -2.16 -13.56
C ALA A 53 1.29 -0.77 -13.71
N GLU A 54 2.02 -0.30 -12.70
CA GLU A 54 2.84 0.91 -12.79
C GLU A 54 4.06 0.70 -13.70
N SER A 55 4.78 -0.42 -13.57
CA SER A 55 5.98 -0.71 -14.37
C SER A 55 5.71 -0.90 -15.86
N GLY A 56 4.47 -1.23 -16.23
CA GLY A 56 4.03 -1.42 -17.61
C GLY A 56 3.56 -0.13 -18.31
N LYS A 57 3.60 1.02 -17.64
CA LYS A 57 3.38 2.35 -18.23
C LYS A 57 4.69 2.97 -18.70
#